data_AF-A0A3A4UR05-F1
#
_entry.id   AF-A0A3A4UR05-F1
#
_cell.length_a   1.000
_cell.length_b   1.000
_cell.length_c   1.000
_cell.angle_alpha   90.00
_cell.angle_beta   90.00
_cell.angle_gamma   90.00
#
_symmetry.space_group_name_H-M   'P 1'
#
loop_
_entity.id
_entity.type
_entity.pdbx_description
1 polymer ?
#
loop_
_entity_poly.entity_id
_entity_poly.type
_entity_poly.pdbx_seq_one_letter_code
_entity_poly.pdbx_strand_id
1 'polypeptide(L)'
;MDLAGKQWTLFSWVKRGKQRVAVLIALQPNQPVTGQELRKKINAEGKIHPLSLREISRHLTAFKDEGIAECLDENAPYGKHYVLTDLGVKIRAEVSKV
;
A
#
# COMPACT_ATOMS: atom_id res chain seq x y z
N MET A 1 20.94 -0.05 9.99
CA MET A 1 20.04 1.10 9.79
C MET A 1 19.23 1.28 11.05
N ASP A 2 19.22 2.47 11.60
CA ASP A 2 18.28 2.84 12.65
C ASP A 2 16.84 2.83 12.10
N LEU A 3 15.85 2.61 12.98
CA LEU A 3 14.43 2.54 12.60
C LEU A 3 13.95 3.86 11.94
N ALA A 4 14.50 4.99 12.39
CA ALA A 4 14.21 6.31 11.84
C ALA A 4 14.72 6.47 10.40
N GLY A 5 15.96 6.05 10.11
CA GLY A 5 16.51 6.08 8.75
C GLY A 5 15.71 5.21 7.78
N LYS A 6 15.31 4.00 8.19
CA LYS A 6 14.47 3.12 7.35
C LYS A 6 13.11 3.76 7.04
N GLN A 7 12.45 4.38 8.01
CA GLN A 7 11.16 5.04 7.81
C GLN A 7 11.26 6.19 6.78
N TRP A 8 12.30 7.03 6.86
CA TRP A 8 12.49 8.13 5.91
C TRP A 8 12.75 7.63 4.48
N THR A 9 13.57 6.59 4.32
CA THR A 9 13.83 5.98 3.02
C THR A 9 12.55 5.44 2.38
N LEU A 10 11.72 4.72 3.16
CA LEU A 10 10.45 4.19 2.68
C LEU A 10 9.43 5.28 2.34
N PHE A 11 9.33 6.31 3.18
CA PHE A 11 8.51 7.48 2.88
C PHE A 11 8.91 8.14 1.56
N SER A 12 10.21 8.40 1.37
CA SER A 12 10.73 8.98 0.12
C SER A 12 10.45 8.07 -1.08
N TRP A 13 10.63 6.76 -0.92
CA TRP A 13 10.36 5.76 -1.94
C TRP A 13 8.88 5.80 -2.34
N VAL A 14 7.93 5.74 -1.39
CA VAL A 14 6.48 5.81 -1.69
C VAL A 14 6.15 7.13 -2.40
N LYS A 15 6.57 8.27 -1.85
CA LYS A 15 6.21 9.60 -2.35
C LYS A 15 6.64 9.84 -3.80
N ARG A 16 7.74 9.22 -4.24
CA ARG A 16 8.22 9.30 -5.63
C ARG A 16 7.31 8.60 -6.65
N GLY A 17 6.38 7.74 -6.24
CA GLY A 17 5.48 7.03 -7.17
C GLY A 17 4.01 7.35 -6.93
N LYS A 18 3.36 8.06 -7.87
CA LYS A 18 1.93 8.39 -7.79
C LYS A 18 1.02 7.18 -7.55
N GLN A 19 1.31 6.06 -8.21
CA GLN A 19 0.56 4.80 -8.02
C GLN A 19 0.76 4.23 -6.60
N ARG A 20 1.99 4.25 -6.07
CA ARG A 20 2.28 3.79 -4.70
C ARG A 20 1.57 4.65 -3.67
N VAL A 21 1.59 5.97 -3.85
CA VAL A 21 0.81 6.90 -3.02
C VAL A 21 -0.68 6.53 -3.07
N ALA A 22 -1.26 6.36 -4.26
CA ALA A 22 -2.67 6.00 -4.39
C ALA A 22 -3.01 4.67 -3.69
N VAL A 23 -2.19 3.64 -3.86
CA VAL A 23 -2.38 2.34 -3.19
C VAL A 23 -2.25 2.47 -1.67
N LEU A 24 -1.25 3.19 -1.17
CA LEU A 24 -1.04 3.38 0.27
C LEU A 24 -2.18 4.18 0.93
N ILE A 25 -2.67 5.23 0.27
CA ILE A 25 -3.75 6.06 0.78
C ILE A 25 -5.08 5.29 0.81
N ALA A 26 -5.31 4.45 -0.21
CA ALA A 26 -6.50 3.63 -0.33
C ALA A 26 -6.57 2.52 0.74
N LEU A 27 -5.42 2.02 1.20
CA LEU A 27 -5.30 1.13 2.36
C LEU A 27 -5.72 1.88 3.63
N GLN A 28 -6.69 1.32 4.35
CA GLN A 28 -7.16 1.86 5.62
C GLN A 28 -6.47 1.13 6.80
N PRO A 29 -6.06 1.86 7.86
CA PRO A 29 -5.53 1.23 9.06
C PRO A 29 -6.52 0.21 9.64
N ASN A 30 -6.03 -0.95 10.07
CA ASN A 30 -6.81 -2.02 10.70
C ASN A 30 -7.98 -2.56 9.85
N GLN A 31 -7.99 -2.30 8.54
CA GLN A 31 -9.01 -2.80 7.64
C GLN A 31 -8.36 -3.67 6.56
N PRO A 32 -8.45 -5.01 6.69
CA PRO A 32 -7.98 -5.92 5.65
C PRO A 32 -8.75 -5.68 4.35
N VAL A 33 -8.04 -5.60 3.23
CA VAL A 33 -8.63 -5.40 1.90
C VAL A 33 -7.94 -6.26 0.86
N THR A 34 -8.70 -6.68 -0.15
CA THR A 34 -8.17 -7.37 -1.31
C THR A 34 -7.66 -6.39 -2.36
N GLY A 35 -6.77 -6.87 -3.24
CA GLY A 35 -6.33 -6.09 -4.41
C GLY A 35 -7.48 -5.70 -5.34
N GLN A 36 -8.54 -6.50 -5.42
CA GLN A 36 -9.70 -6.19 -6.27
C GLN A 36 -10.54 -5.04 -5.70
N GLU A 37 -10.75 -5.00 -4.39
CA GLU A 37 -11.44 -3.90 -3.72
C GLU A 37 -10.65 -2.60 -3.82
N LEU A 38 -9.34 -2.64 -3.58
CA LEU A 38 -8.46 -1.49 -3.76
C LEU A 38 -8.50 -0.95 -5.18
N ARG A 39 -8.44 -1.83 -6.19
CA ARG A 39 -8.55 -1.43 -7.60
C ARG A 39 -9.85 -0.68 -7.87
N LYS A 40 -10.98 -1.21 -7.39
CA LYS A 40 -12.28 -0.56 -7.57
C LYS A 40 -12.29 0.82 -6.93
N LYS A 41 -11.80 0.94 -5.69
CA LYS A 41 -11.73 2.21 -4.95
C LYS A 41 -10.86 3.25 -5.65
N ILE A 42 -9.62 2.89 -6.00
CA ILE A 42 -8.67 3.79 -6.65
C ILE A 42 -9.16 4.26 -8.02
N ASN A 43 -9.69 3.34 -8.84
CA ASN A 43 -10.15 3.67 -10.18
C ASN A 43 -11.46 4.47 -10.16
N ALA A 44 -12.31 4.29 -9.13
CA ALA A 44 -13.51 5.11 -8.94
C ALA A 44 -13.19 6.56 -8.56
N GLU A 45 -12.09 6.81 -7.84
CA GLU A 45 -11.68 8.18 -7.51
C GLU A 45 -11.21 9.00 -8.72
N GLY A 46 -10.77 8.35 -9.81
CA GLY A 46 -10.40 9.02 -11.06
C GLY A 46 -9.19 9.97 -10.98
N LYS A 47 -8.43 9.96 -9.87
CA LYS A 47 -7.30 10.87 -9.62
C LYS A 47 -6.02 10.50 -10.38
N ILE A 48 -5.90 9.24 -10.81
CA ILE A 48 -4.76 8.71 -11.55
C ILE A 48 -5.25 7.85 -12.71
N HIS A 49 -4.34 7.51 -13.63
CA HIS A 49 -4.63 6.51 -14.66
C HIS A 49 -5.09 5.19 -14.01
N PRO A 50 -6.15 4.56 -14.53
CA PRO A 50 -6.67 3.32 -13.97
C PRO A 50 -5.59 2.26 -13.82
N LEU A 51 -5.54 1.64 -12.65
CA LEU A 51 -4.61 0.55 -12.38
C LEU A 51 -5.25 -0.79 -12.72
N SER A 52 -4.48 -1.65 -13.35
CA SER A 52 -4.81 -3.06 -13.49
C SER A 52 -4.67 -3.80 -12.15
N LEU A 53 -5.33 -4.97 -12.03
CA LEU A 53 -5.18 -5.80 -10.83
C LEU A 53 -3.73 -6.28 -10.65
N ARG A 54 -3.00 -6.49 -11.74
CA ARG A 54 -1.58 -6.88 -11.73
C ARG A 54 -0.71 -5.79 -11.13
N GLU A 55 -0.93 -4.53 -11.50
CA GLU A 55 -0.18 -3.40 -10.93
C GLU A 55 -0.47 -3.21 -9.45
N ILE A 56 -1.75 -3.28 -9.04
CA ILE A 56 -2.14 -3.26 -7.63
C ILE A 56 -1.42 -4.37 -6.85
N SER A 57 -1.47 -5.60 -7.36
CA SER A 57 -0.86 -6.76 -6.71
C SER A 57 0.66 -6.61 -6.58
N ARG A 58 1.31 -6.03 -7.58
CA ARG A 58 2.75 -5.72 -7.54
C ARG A 58 3.08 -4.70 -6.46
N HIS A 59 2.30 -3.64 -6.32
CA HIS A 59 2.49 -2.63 -5.27
C HIS A 59 2.25 -3.21 -3.87
N LEU A 60 1.21 -4.03 -3.69
CA LEU A 60 0.92 -4.72 -2.43
C LEU A 60 2.04 -5.69 -2.03
N THR A 61 2.57 -6.44 -3.00
CA THR A 61 3.72 -7.34 -2.76
C THR A 61 4.95 -6.53 -2.34
N ALA A 62 5.27 -5.45 -3.06
CA ALA A 62 6.37 -4.58 -2.68
C ALA A 62 6.19 -3.96 -1.28
N PHE A 63 4.97 -3.56 -0.92
CA PHE A 63 4.69 -3.07 0.44
C PHE A 63 4.86 -4.15 1.50
N LYS A 64 4.50 -5.40 1.18
CA LYS A 64 4.75 -6.55 2.05
C LYS A 64 6.25 -6.75 2.27
N ASP A 65 7.01 -6.79 1.18
CA ASP A 65 8.45 -7.05 1.21
C ASP A 65 9.22 -5.95 1.98
N GLU A 66 8.74 -4.71 1.92
CA GLU A 66 9.30 -3.58 2.66
C GLU A 66 8.80 -3.47 4.12
N GLY A 67 7.83 -4.30 4.52
CA GLY A 67 7.22 -4.30 5.85
C GLY A 67 6.23 -3.15 6.10
N ILE A 68 5.73 -2.53 5.04
CA ILE A 68 4.70 -1.48 5.07
C ILE A 68 3.30 -2.10 5.24
N ALA A 69 3.08 -3.25 4.60
CA ALA A 69 1.84 -4.01 4.71
C ALA A 69 2.15 -5.45 5.13
N GLU A 70 1.15 -6.15 5.61
CA GLU A 70 1.19 -7.58 5.84
C GLU A 70 0.09 -8.27 5.03
N CYS A 71 0.35 -9.51 4.62
CA CYS A 71 -0.62 -10.36 3.94
C CYS A 71 -1.17 -11.36 4.95
N LEU A 72 -2.48 -11.34 5.19
CA LEU A 72 -3.10 -12.21 6.20
C LEU A 72 -3.26 -13.65 5.70
N ASP A 73 -3.45 -13.83 4.39
CA ASP A 73 -3.72 -15.13 3.77
C ASP A 73 -2.60 -15.54 2.80
N GLU A 74 -1.38 -15.76 3.30
CA GLU A 74 -0.21 -16.00 2.43
C GLU A 74 -0.39 -17.21 1.50
N ASN A 75 -1.08 -18.26 1.98
CA ASN A 75 -1.30 -19.52 1.28
C ASN A 75 -2.48 -19.50 0.30
N ALA A 76 -3.31 -18.44 0.31
CA ALA A 76 -4.45 -18.37 -0.59
C ALA A 76 -3.98 -18.18 -2.04
N PRO A 77 -4.48 -18.96 -3.02
CA PRO A 77 -4.07 -18.82 -4.41
C PRO A 77 -4.54 -17.49 -5.02
N TYR A 78 -5.67 -16.96 -4.54
CA TYR A 78 -6.30 -15.72 -5.00
C TYR A 78 -6.95 -14.99 -3.82
N GLY A 79 -7.29 -13.71 -4.02
CA GLY A 79 -8.10 -12.97 -3.04
C GLY A 79 -7.38 -12.66 -1.72
N LYS A 80 -6.05 -12.58 -1.72
CA LYS A 80 -5.26 -12.28 -0.51
C LYS A 80 -5.68 -10.95 0.11
N HIS A 81 -5.86 -10.94 1.43
CA HIS A 81 -6.11 -9.72 2.19
C HIS A 81 -4.81 -9.10 2.68
N TYR A 82 -4.73 -7.78 2.55
CA TYR A 82 -3.62 -6.97 3.01
C TYR A 82 -4.09 -5.94 4.02
N VAL A 83 -3.27 -5.72 5.05
CA VAL A 83 -3.48 -4.67 6.05
C VAL A 83 -2.17 -3.92 6.29
N LEU A 84 -2.25 -2.66 6.75
CA LEU A 84 -1.06 -1.88 7.08
C LEU A 84 -0.45 -2.35 8.39
N THR A 85 0.88 -2.42 8.43
CA THR A 85 1.64 -2.56 9.67
C THR A 85 1.71 -1.22 10.40
N ASP A 86 2.18 -1.20 11.64
CA ASP A 86 2.47 0.05 12.37
C ASP A 86 3.40 1.00 11.61
N LEU A 87 4.39 0.44 10.90
CA LEU A 87 5.28 1.20 10.03
C LEU A 87 4.51 1.80 8.84
N GLY A 88 3.65 1.01 8.20
CA GLY A 88 2.81 1.47 7.10
C GLY A 88 1.84 2.57 7.51
N VAL A 89 1.24 2.47 8.71
CA VAL A 89 0.37 3.52 9.26
C VAL A 89 1.13 4.83 9.44
N LYS A 90 2.35 4.78 9.99
CA LYS A 90 3.21 5.97 10.13
C LYS A 90 3.56 6.59 8.77
N ILE A 91 3.98 5.78 7.80
CA ILE A 91 4.32 6.26 6.46
C ILE A 91 3.09 6.87 5.77
N ARG A 92 1.92 6.22 5.87
CA ARG A 92 0.65 6.73 5.32
C ARG A 92 0.29 8.08 5.91
N ALA A 93 0.45 8.25 7.23
CA ALA A 93 0.17 9.51 7.89
C ALA A 93 1.09 10.63 7.36
N GLU A 94 2.39 10.36 7.18
CA GLU A 94 3.33 11.32 6.58
C GLU A 94 2.99 11.66 5.13
N VAL A 95 2.58 10.67 4.32
CA VAL A 95 2.18 10.90 2.92
C VAL A 95 0.88 11.71 2.81
N SER A 96 -0.03 11.56 3.77
CA SER A 96 -1.35 12.22 3.78
C SER A 96 -1.32 13.68 4.25
N LYS A 97 -0.23 14.12 4.90
CA LYS A 97 -0.03 15.51 5.35
C LYS A 97 0.36 16.48 4.23
N VAL A 98 0.60 15.97 3.02
CA VAL A 98 1.06 16.72 1.84
C VAL A 98 -0.10 16.90 0.88
#